data_AF-A0A947D2D7-F1
#
_entry.id   AF-A0A947D2D7-F1
#
_cell.length_a   1.000
_cell.length_b   1.000
_cell.length_c   1.000
_cell.angle_alpha   90.00
_cell.angle_beta   90.00
_cell.angle_gamma   90.00
#
_symmetry.space_group_name_H-M   'P 1'
#
loop_
_entity.id
_entity.type
_entity.pdbx_description
1 polymer ?
#
loop_
_entity_poly.entity_id
_entity_poly.type
_entity_poly.pdbx_seq_one_letter_code
_entity_poly.pdbx_strand_id
1 'polypeptide(L)' 'MKADLIELAEATAACWSAVRPPNAAAIEMTRGLGPVIAGFEALRGQLAFEDEPSSFEAALLATKE' A
#
# COMPACT_ATOMS: atom_id res chain seq x y z
N MET A 1 -3.83 5.59 17.92
CA MET A 1 -2.36 5.71 17.94
C MET A 1 -1.85 4.94 16.73
N LYS A 2 -1.17 5.57 15.75
CA LYS A 2 -0.54 4.82 14.64
C LYS A 2 0.49 3.90 15.30
N ALA A 3 0.39 2.59 15.09
CA ALA A 3 1.40 1.65 15.60
C ALA A 3 2.78 2.07 15.08
N ASP A 4 3.82 1.94 15.89
CA ASP A 4 5.19 2.14 15.42
C ASP A 4 5.44 1.16 14.26
N LEU A 5 5.92 1.68 13.14
CA LEU A 5 6.16 0.90 11.93
C LEU A 5 7.18 -0.21 12.18
N ILE A 6 8.13 0.02 13.10
CA ILE A 6 9.13 -0.97 13.50
C ILE A 6 8.44 -2.11 14.29
N GLU A 7 7.62 -1.78 15.29
CA GLU A 7 6.86 -2.79 16.05
C GLU A 7 5.94 -3.61 15.15
N LEU A 8 5.29 -2.96 14.19
CA LEU A 8 4.43 -3.64 13.21
C LEU A 8 5.24 -4.59 12.31
N ALA A 9 6.40 -4.15 11.83
CA ALA A 9 7.28 -4.97 11.00
C ALA A 9 7.81 -6.18 11.77
N GLU A 10 8.21 -6.00 13.03
CA GLU A 10 8.65 -7.10 13.90
C GLU A 10 7.53 -8.12 14.16
N ALA A 11 6.33 -7.65 14.50
CA ALA A 11 5.18 -8.52 14.72
C ALA A 11 4.82 -9.31 13.46
N THR A 12 4.85 -8.65 12.29
CA THR A 12 4.55 -9.27 10.99
C THR A 12 5.62 -10.30 10.62
N ALA A 13 6.90 -9.97 10.77
CA ALA A 13 8.01 -10.89 10.49
C ALA A 13 7.98 -12.12 11.42
N ALA A 14 7.67 -11.93 12.69
CA ALA A 14 7.53 -13.02 13.64
C ALA A 14 6.33 -13.92 13.30
N CYS A 15 5.19 -13.32 12.92
CA CYS A 15 3.96 -14.05 12.61
C CYS A 15 4.06 -14.86 11.32
N TRP A 16 4.58 -14.27 10.25
CA TRP A 16 4.49 -14.85 8.90
C TRP A 16 5.78 -15.51 8.43
N SER A 17 6.93 -15.07 8.95
CA SER A 17 8.24 -15.55 8.52
C SER A 17 8.98 -16.32 9.62
N ALA A 18 8.44 -16.37 10.84
CA ALA A 18 9.12 -16.86 12.04
C ALA A 18 10.51 -16.23 12.27
N VAL A 19 10.72 -15.01 11.74
CA VAL A 19 11.96 -14.24 11.88
C VAL A 19 11.71 -13.13 12.90
N ARG A 20 12.54 -13.06 13.94
CA ARG A 20 12.65 -11.84 14.74
C ARG A 20 13.86 -11.05 14.25
N PRO A 21 13.70 -9.80 13.77
CA PRO A 21 14.83 -9.00 13.33
C PRO A 21 15.84 -8.83 14.48
N PRO A 22 17.11 -9.21 14.32
CA PRO A 22 18.16 -8.86 15.29
C PRO A 22 19.14 -7.81 14.72
N ASN A 23 19.01 -7.44 13.43
CA ASN A 23 20.01 -6.62 12.75
C ASN A 23 19.49 -5.19 12.46
N ALA A 24 20.35 -4.22 12.74
CA ALA A 24 20.05 -2.79 12.59
C ALA A 24 19.70 -2.39 11.14
N ALA A 25 20.18 -3.14 10.14
CA ALA A 25 19.88 -2.89 8.73
C ALA A 25 18.39 -3.06 8.41
N ALA A 26 17.73 -4.08 8.97
CA ALA A 26 16.29 -4.30 8.80
C ALA A 26 15.47 -3.17 9.44
N ILE A 27 15.92 -2.65 10.59
CA ILE A 27 15.28 -1.52 11.27
C ILE A 27 15.37 -0.26 10.40
N GLU A 28 16.56 0.05 9.88
CA GLU A 28 16.75 1.24 9.03
C GLU A 28 16.01 1.11 7.68
N MET A 29 15.95 -0.09 7.10
CA MET A 29 15.12 -0.34 5.92
C MET A 29 13.63 -0.10 6.22
N THR A 30 13.15 -0.55 7.38
CA THR A 30 11.77 -0.34 7.84
C THR A 30 11.47 1.15 8.06
N ARG A 31 12.41 1.90 8.64
CA ARG A 31 12.31 3.36 8.80
C ARG A 31 12.11 4.06 7.45
N GLY A 32 12.82 3.60 6.42
CA GLY A 32 12.70 4.12 5.05
C GLY A 32 11.31 3.94 4.41
N LEU A 33 10.49 3.00 4.89
CA LEU A 33 9.13 2.81 4.39
C LEU A 33 8.15 3.88 4.88
N GLY A 34 8.45 4.57 5.99
CA GLY A 34 7.57 5.59 6.57
C GLY A 34 7.21 6.71 5.58
N PRO A 35 8.19 7.39 4.96
CA PRO A 35 7.92 8.41 3.94
C PRO A 35 7.18 7.88 2.72
N VAL A 36 7.46 6.65 2.29
CA VAL A 36 6.79 6.01 1.14
C VAL A 36 5.31 5.78 1.45
N ILE A 37 5.00 5.23 2.63
CA ILE A 37 3.62 5.04 3.10
C ILE A 37 2.90 6.38 3.19
N ALA A 38 3.54 7.41 3.75
CA ALA A 38 2.96 8.75 3.84
C ALA A 38 2.68 9.35 2.44
N GLY A 39 3.56 9.12 1.47
CA GLY A 39 3.34 9.51 0.08
C GLY A 39 2.11 8.84 -0.54
N PHE A 40 1.96 7.52 -0.35
CA PHE A 40 0.76 6.81 -0.81
C PHE A 40 -0.51 7.23 -0.07
N GLU A 41 -0.43 7.48 1.23
CA GLU A 41 -1.56 8.02 2.00
C GLU A 41 -1.99 9.39 1.49
N ALA A 42 -1.04 10.25 1.09
CA ALA A 42 -1.35 11.55 0.51
C ALA A 42 -2.05 11.44 -0.86
N LEU A 43 -1.65 10.47 -1.69
CA LEU A 43 -2.29 10.19 -2.98
C LEU A 43 -3.66 9.51 -2.87
N ARG A 44 -4.00 8.97 -1.69
CA ARG A 44 -5.25 8.25 -1.46
C ARG A 44 -6.45 9.18 -1.71
N GLY A 45 -7.34 8.77 -2.60
CA GLY A 45 -8.54 9.54 -2.96
C GLY A 45 -8.27 10.74 -3.87
N GLN A 46 -7.03 10.95 -4.31
CA GLN A 46 -6.69 11.95 -5.33
C GLN A 46 -6.76 11.39 -6.76
N LEU A 47 -6.64 10.06 -6.90
CA LEU A 47 -6.82 9.40 -8.19
C LEU A 47 -8.31 9.35 -8.52
N ALA A 48 -8.75 10.19 -9.44
CA ALA A 48 -9.98 9.99 -10.18
C ALA A 48 -9.66 9.03 -11.34
N PHE A 49 -10.34 7.89 -11.39
CA PHE A 49 -10.37 7.11 -12.63
C PHE A 49 -11.11 7.95 -13.69
N GLU A 50 -10.77 7.77 -14.97
CA GLU A 50 -11.46 8.51 -16.04
C GLU A 50 -12.98 8.25 -16.01
N ASP A 51 -13.77 9.24 -16.40
CA ASP A 51 -15.23 9.13 -16.59
C ASP A 51 -15.60 8.21 -17.78
N GLU A 52 -14.60 7.55 -18.39
CA GLU A 52 -14.83 6.50 -19.36
C GLU A 52 -15.71 5.40 -18.73
N PRO A 53 -16.59 4.76 -19.53
CA PRO A 53 -17.54 3.81 -19.01
C PRO A 53 -16.83 2.64 -18.34
N SER A 54 -16.69 2.73 -17.02
CA SER A 54 -16.08 1.70 -16.16
C SER A 54 -16.96 0.46 -16.03
N SER A 55 -18.18 0.49 -16.60
CA SER A 55 -19.03 -0.68 -16.72
C SER A 55 -18.93 -1.31 -18.11
N PHE A 56 -18.83 -2.63 -18.11
CA PHE A 56 -18.81 -3.46 -19.31
C PHE A 56 -20.01 -3.17 -20.22
N GLU A 57 -21.18 -2.89 -19.65
CA GLU A 57 -22.40 -2.57 -20.37
C GLU A 57 -22.31 -1.26 -21.17
N ALA A 58 -21.66 -0.23 -20.61
CA ALA A 58 -21.53 1.05 -21.29
C ALA A 58 -20.42 1.01 -22.36
N ALA A 59 -19.35 0.23 -22.14
CA ALA A 59 -18.39 -0.11 -23.20
C ALA A 59 -19.06 -0.91 -24.34
N LEU A 60 -19.91 -1.89 -24.02
CA LEU A 60 -20.65 -2.71 -24.99
C LEU A 60 -21.65 -1.90 -25.82
N LEU A 61 -22.25 -0.86 -25.24
CA LEU A 61 -23.17 0.04 -25.95
C LEU A 61 -22.43 0.97 -26.92
N ALA A 62 -21.28 1.50 -26.51
CA ALA A 62 -20.46 2.38 -27.36
C ALA A 62 -19.93 1.67 -28.62
N THR A 63 -19.76 0.34 -28.58
CA THR A 63 -19.25 -0.47 -29.71
C THR A 63 -20.34 -1.02 -30.63
N LYS A 64 -21.62 -0.69 -30.40
CA LYS A 64 -22.73 -1.09 -31.28
C LYS A 64 -22.94 -0.02 -32.36
N GLU A 65 -22.21 -0.15 -33.47
CA GLU A 65 -22.68 0.30 -34.79
C GLU A 65 -23.62 -0.74 -35.42
#